data_AF-A0A2D7C3P5-F1
#
_entry.id   AF-A0A2D7C3P5-F1
#
_cell.length_a   1.000
_cell.length_b   1.000
_cell.length_c   1.000
_cell.angle_alpha   90.00
_cell.angle_beta   90.00
_cell.angle_gamma   90.00
#
_symmetry.space_group_name_H-M   'P 1'
#
loop_
_entity.id
_entity.type
_entity.pdbx_description
1 polymer ?
#
loop_
_entity_poly.entity_id
_entity_poly.type
_entity_poly.pdbx_seq_one_letter_code
_entity_poly.pdbx_strand_id
1 'polypeptide(L)'
;MNSNNNPQSLNEAIKFSRTHHEFEDDVLTDDALKFLTCLHENFDLEREDLIRHRQVVQNKLDDGWNPSFLNETLEIRESNWKAANPPSALVDRRVEITGPVDRKMIINGMNSGANVFMADFEDSCSPTWDNIISGQKNLFDAVSGSISLKDK
;
A
#
# COMPACT_ATOMS: atom_id res chain seq x y z
N MET A 1 -5.88 37.35 -33.38
CA MET A 1 -6.43 35.99 -33.21
C MET A 1 -5.41 35.02 -33.79
N ASN A 2 -4.66 34.34 -32.93
CA ASN A 2 -4.02 33.06 -33.24
C ASN A 2 -3.82 32.36 -31.90
N SER A 3 -4.76 31.46 -31.62
CA SER A 3 -4.77 30.56 -30.48
C SER A 3 -3.71 29.49 -30.69
N ASN A 4 -2.52 29.70 -30.11
CA ASN A 4 -1.60 28.59 -29.86
C ASN A 4 -2.08 27.88 -28.59
N ASN A 5 -3.01 26.94 -28.78
CA ASN A 5 -3.22 25.86 -27.83
C ASN A 5 -1.97 24.97 -27.86
N ASN A 6 -1.00 25.33 -27.02
CA ASN A 6 0.05 24.40 -26.66
C ASN A 6 -0.56 23.48 -25.60
N PRO A 7 -0.74 22.17 -25.85
CA PRO A 7 -1.12 21.27 -24.78
C PRO A 7 0.00 21.33 -23.73
N GLN A 8 -0.32 21.84 -22.53
CA GLN A 8 0.57 21.72 -21.39
C GLN A 8 0.91 20.25 -21.24
N SER A 9 2.20 19.93 -21.46
CA SER A 9 2.73 18.59 -21.34
C SER A 9 2.45 18.04 -19.95
N LEU A 10 1.92 16.82 -19.89
CA LEU A 10 1.60 16.00 -18.70
C LEU A 10 2.83 15.60 -17.86
N ASN A 11 3.80 16.51 -17.66
CA ASN A 11 5.11 16.23 -17.07
C ASN A 11 5.38 17.11 -15.84
N GLU A 12 4.46 17.15 -14.88
CA GLU A 12 4.87 17.45 -13.50
C GLU A 12 5.24 16.11 -12.84
N ALA A 13 6.42 15.63 -13.25
CA ALA A 13 6.98 14.33 -12.92
C ALA A 13 7.29 14.21 -11.42
N ILE A 14 7.02 13.04 -10.85
CA ILE A 14 7.54 12.60 -9.56
C ILE A 14 9.02 13.02 -9.45
N LYS A 15 9.36 13.75 -8.40
CA LYS A 15 10.74 14.18 -8.12
C LYS A 15 11.35 13.26 -7.10
N PHE A 16 12.45 12.61 -7.47
CA PHE A 16 13.25 11.84 -6.54
C PHE A 16 14.25 12.75 -5.84
N SER A 17 14.28 12.69 -4.51
CA SER A 17 15.22 13.46 -3.68
C SER A 17 16.60 12.80 -3.55
N ARG A 18 16.80 11.66 -4.23
CA ARG A 18 17.98 10.80 -4.12
C ARG A 18 18.52 10.50 -5.51
N THR A 19 19.76 10.01 -5.57
CA THR A 19 20.34 9.48 -6.80
C THR A 19 19.67 8.16 -7.16
N HIS A 20 19.32 8.01 -8.43
CA HIS A 20 18.79 6.77 -9.00
C HIS A 20 19.85 5.67 -9.03
N HIS A 21 19.44 4.43 -8.80
CA HIS A 21 20.29 3.24 -8.86
C HIS A 21 19.70 2.18 -9.79
N GLU A 22 20.52 1.41 -10.51
CA GLU A 22 20.06 0.42 -11.50
C GLU A 22 19.11 -0.64 -10.93
N PHE A 23 19.22 -0.99 -9.64
CA PHE A 23 18.32 -1.97 -9.02
C PHE A 23 16.87 -1.46 -8.90
N GLU A 24 16.65 -0.15 -9.07
CA GLU A 24 15.34 0.50 -9.03
C GLU A 24 14.59 0.34 -10.36
N ASP A 25 15.28 0.13 -11.49
CA ASP A 25 14.71 0.14 -12.84
C ASP A 25 13.61 -0.91 -13.04
N ASP A 26 13.76 -2.08 -12.39
CA ASP A 26 12.76 -3.17 -12.44
C ASP A 26 11.45 -2.82 -11.71
N VAL A 27 11.49 -1.85 -10.80
CA VAL A 27 10.35 -1.47 -9.93
C VAL A 27 9.77 -0.12 -10.35
N LEU A 28 10.63 0.87 -10.60
CA LEU A 28 10.28 2.25 -10.93
C LEU A 28 10.25 2.49 -12.44
N THR A 29 9.65 1.57 -13.18
CA THR A 29 9.44 1.72 -14.64
C THR A 29 8.60 2.97 -14.96
N ASP A 30 8.74 3.51 -16.17
CA ASP A 30 7.95 4.67 -16.62
C ASP A 30 6.44 4.47 -16.43
N ASP A 31 5.92 3.27 -16.68
CA ASP A 31 4.49 2.99 -16.53
C ASP A 31 4.08 2.86 -15.06
N ALA A 32 4.93 2.30 -14.20
CA ALA A 32 4.70 2.29 -12.76
C ALA A 32 4.68 3.73 -12.20
N LEU A 33 5.61 4.59 -12.64
CA LEU A 33 5.67 5.99 -12.22
C LEU A 33 4.45 6.77 -12.71
N LYS A 34 4.02 6.60 -13.96
CA LYS A 34 2.78 7.20 -14.45
C LYS A 34 1.59 6.78 -13.59
N PHE A 35 1.49 5.49 -13.26
CA PHE A 35 0.41 4.97 -12.43
C PHE A 35 0.45 5.56 -11.01
N LEU A 36 1.62 5.63 -10.38
CA LEU A 36 1.79 6.25 -9.06
C LEU A 36 1.43 7.73 -9.07
N THR A 37 1.81 8.47 -10.13
CA THR A 37 1.38 9.87 -10.32
C THR A 37 -0.14 9.97 -10.35
N CYS A 38 -0.82 9.11 -11.14
CA CYS A 38 -2.28 9.11 -11.19
C CYS A 38 -2.91 8.81 -9.82
N LEU A 39 -2.37 7.84 -9.05
CA LEU A 39 -2.87 7.59 -7.70
C LEU A 39 -2.70 8.81 -6.79
N HIS A 40 -1.53 9.45 -6.81
CA HIS A 40 -1.25 10.64 -6.01
C HIS A 40 -2.22 11.78 -6.35
N GLU A 41 -2.37 12.10 -7.64
CA GLU A 41 -3.25 13.17 -8.11
C GLU A 41 -4.72 12.94 -7.75
N ASN A 42 -5.17 11.68 -7.69
CA ASN A 42 -6.57 11.36 -7.40
C ASN A 42 -6.88 11.25 -5.91
N PHE A 43 -5.93 10.85 -5.06
CA PHE A 43 -6.23 10.44 -3.68
C PHE A 43 -5.47 11.21 -2.60
N ASP A 44 -4.37 11.90 -2.90
CA ASP A 44 -3.53 12.50 -1.85
C ASP A 44 -4.23 13.64 -1.11
N LEU A 45 -5.03 14.44 -1.81
CA LEU A 45 -5.83 15.51 -1.19
C LEU A 45 -6.81 14.96 -0.15
N GLU A 46 -7.54 13.90 -0.48
CA GLU A 46 -8.47 13.26 0.46
C GLU A 46 -7.73 12.60 1.62
N ARG A 47 -6.58 11.98 1.37
CA ARG A 47 -5.71 11.41 2.43
C ARG A 47 -5.30 12.49 3.44
N GLU A 48 -4.85 13.65 2.97
CA GLU A 48 -4.48 14.78 3.82
C GLU A 48 -5.69 15.34 4.60
N ASP A 49 -6.85 15.45 3.96
CA ASP A 49 -8.10 15.87 4.63
C ASP A 49 -8.49 14.92 5.77
N LEU A 50 -8.38 13.60 5.55
CA LEU A 50 -8.65 12.59 6.56
C LEU A 50 -7.66 12.65 7.73
N ILE A 51 -6.37 12.93 7.47
CA ILE A 51 -5.38 13.13 8.53
C ILE A 51 -5.71 14.38 9.36
N ARG A 52 -6.10 15.49 8.72
CA ARG A 52 -6.56 16.69 9.44
C ARG A 52 -7.82 16.40 10.25
N HIS A 53 -8.74 15.59 9.72
CA HIS A 53 -9.94 15.18 10.45
C HIS A 53 -9.63 14.36 11.71
N ARG A 54 -8.58 13.53 11.70
CA ARG A 54 -8.13 12.82 12.91
C ARG A 54 -7.80 13.79 14.05
N GLN A 55 -7.20 14.95 13.76
CA GLN A 55 -6.95 15.97 14.79
C GLN A 55 -8.24 16.58 15.34
N VAL A 56 -9.26 16.77 14.48
CA VAL A 56 -10.57 17.25 14.93
C VAL A 56 -11.22 16.25 15.89
N VAL A 57 -11.13 14.94 15.57
CA VAL A 57 -11.63 13.89 16.46
C VAL A 57 -10.82 13.85 17.77
N GLN A 58 -9.50 13.98 17.70
CA GLN A 58 -8.63 14.01 18.88
C GLN A 58 -9.00 15.17 19.82
N ASN A 59 -9.21 16.38 19.29
CA ASN A 59 -9.62 17.53 20.10
C ASN A 59 -10.95 17.28 20.82
N LYS A 60 -11.92 16.61 20.16
CA LYS A 60 -13.18 16.22 20.82
C LYS A 60 -12.93 15.27 21.98
N LEU A 61 -12.06 14.26 21.79
CA LEU A 61 -11.68 13.32 22.85
C LEU A 61 -11.07 14.06 24.05
N ASP A 62 -10.16 14.99 23.78
CA ASP A 62 -9.49 15.80 24.81
C ASP A 62 -10.48 16.70 25.56
N ASP A 63 -11.53 17.18 24.88
CA ASP A 63 -12.64 17.96 25.47
C ASP A 63 -13.67 17.08 26.23
N GLY A 64 -13.40 15.78 26.38
CA GLY A 64 -14.20 14.84 27.17
C GLY A 64 -15.34 14.16 26.42
N TRP A 65 -15.42 14.32 25.09
CA TRP A 65 -16.29 13.48 24.27
C TRP A 65 -15.78 12.04 24.26
N ASN A 66 -16.67 11.06 24.33
CA ASN A 66 -16.32 9.65 24.23
C ASN A 66 -16.91 9.03 22.95
N PRO A 67 -16.17 8.15 22.24
CA PRO A 67 -16.69 7.44 21.10
C PRO A 67 -17.93 6.62 21.46
N SER A 68 -18.91 6.66 20.57
CA SER A 68 -20.11 5.83 20.62
C SER A 68 -20.53 5.46 19.21
N PHE A 69 -21.45 4.51 19.07
CA PHE A 69 -22.02 4.17 17.77
C PHE A 69 -22.72 5.38 17.16
N LEU A 70 -22.38 5.74 15.93
CA LEU A 70 -22.96 6.89 15.24
C LEU A 70 -24.45 6.64 14.92
N ASN A 71 -25.32 7.59 15.24
CA ASN A 71 -26.74 7.48 14.91
C ASN A 71 -27.00 7.55 13.39
N GLU A 72 -26.21 8.34 12.66
CA GLU A 72 -26.34 8.51 11.21
C GLU A 72 -26.08 7.23 10.40
N THR A 73 -25.37 6.24 10.97
CA THR A 73 -25.12 4.94 10.32
C THR A 73 -25.97 3.81 10.89
N LEU A 74 -27.03 4.11 11.66
CA LEU A 74 -27.92 3.11 12.26
C LEU A 74 -28.57 2.20 11.20
N GLU A 75 -29.10 2.79 10.13
CA GLU A 75 -29.75 2.04 9.04
C GLU A 75 -28.80 1.03 8.37
N ILE A 76 -27.51 1.38 8.26
CA ILE A 76 -26.48 0.46 7.72
C ILE A 76 -26.26 -0.70 8.69
N ARG A 77 -26.24 -0.46 10.01
CA ARG A 77 -26.02 -1.53 11.00
C ARG A 77 -27.22 -2.46 11.16
N GLU A 78 -28.42 -1.95 10.95
CA GLU A 78 -29.67 -2.71 11.12
C GLU A 78 -30.20 -3.35 9.82
N SER A 79 -29.61 -3.02 8.68
CA SER A 79 -30.00 -3.60 7.38
C SER A 79 -29.37 -4.97 7.13
N ASN A 80 -30.05 -5.79 6.33
CA ASN A 80 -29.58 -7.13 5.96
C ASN A 80 -28.70 -7.07 4.71
N TRP A 81 -27.40 -6.83 4.89
CA TRP A 81 -26.40 -6.85 3.83
C TRP A 81 -25.23 -7.75 4.21
N LYS A 82 -24.43 -8.12 3.20
CA LYS A 82 -23.17 -8.86 3.36
C LYS A 82 -22.12 -8.25 2.45
N ALA A 83 -20.85 -8.35 2.85
CA ALA A 83 -19.74 -8.04 1.98
C ALA A 83 -19.74 -8.96 0.73
N ALA A 84 -18.99 -8.56 -0.30
CA ALA A 84 -18.77 -9.41 -1.46
C ALA A 84 -18.13 -10.75 -1.07
N ASN A 85 -18.44 -11.81 -1.83
CA ASN A 85 -17.86 -13.12 -1.56
C ASN A 85 -16.33 -13.09 -1.72
N PRO A 86 -15.57 -13.71 -0.80
CA PRO A 86 -14.13 -13.78 -0.94
C PRO A 86 -13.74 -14.70 -2.11
N PRO A 87 -12.61 -14.42 -2.79
CA PRO A 87 -11.97 -15.39 -3.68
C PRO A 87 -11.71 -16.73 -2.98
N SER A 88 -11.72 -17.84 -3.73
CA SER A 88 -11.53 -19.19 -3.17
C SER A 88 -10.23 -19.33 -2.36
N ALA A 89 -9.16 -18.67 -2.79
CA ALA A 89 -7.87 -18.64 -2.10
C ALA A 89 -7.90 -18.00 -0.71
N LEU A 90 -8.94 -17.21 -0.38
CA LEU A 90 -9.09 -16.50 0.89
C LEU A 90 -10.18 -17.07 1.79
N VAL A 91 -10.78 -18.22 1.43
CA VAL A 91 -11.83 -18.86 2.23
C VAL A 91 -11.26 -19.53 3.48
N ASP A 92 -10.07 -20.13 3.40
CA ASP A 92 -9.39 -20.77 4.53
C ASP A 92 -8.15 -19.97 4.92
N ARG A 93 -8.26 -19.22 6.02
CA ARG A 93 -7.20 -18.35 6.58
C ARG A 93 -6.92 -18.70 8.05
N ARG A 94 -7.05 -19.97 8.42
CA ARG A 94 -6.96 -20.43 9.82
C ARG A 94 -5.63 -20.09 10.50
N VAL A 95 -4.54 -20.03 9.73
CA VAL A 95 -3.22 -19.60 10.20
C VAL A 95 -2.61 -18.64 9.17
N GLU A 96 -2.19 -17.49 9.65
CA GLU A 96 -1.45 -16.50 8.86
C GLU A 96 -0.12 -16.21 9.56
N ILE A 97 0.94 -16.09 8.77
CA ILE A 97 2.24 -15.64 9.25
C ILE A 97 2.51 -14.24 8.71
N THR A 98 3.07 -13.37 9.54
CA THR A 98 3.48 -12.03 9.16
C THR A 98 4.99 -11.94 9.19
N GLY A 99 5.57 -11.10 8.33
CA GLY A 99 7.01 -10.89 8.33
C GLY A 99 7.46 -9.84 7.33
N PRO A 100 8.70 -9.34 7.47
CA PRO A 100 9.22 -8.28 6.63
C PRO A 100 9.42 -8.78 5.20
N VAL A 101 9.60 -7.81 4.30
CA VAL A 101 9.82 -8.02 2.86
C VAL A 101 11.27 -8.36 2.48
N ASP A 102 12.09 -8.76 3.47
CA ASP A 102 13.40 -9.33 3.19
C ASP A 102 13.25 -10.63 2.38
N ARG A 103 14.20 -10.87 1.47
CA ARG A 103 14.12 -11.97 0.50
C ARG A 103 14.09 -13.33 1.18
N LYS A 104 14.89 -13.54 2.22
CA LYS A 104 14.90 -14.80 2.99
C LYS A 104 13.60 -14.97 3.76
N MET A 105 13.10 -13.89 4.35
CA MET A 105 11.87 -13.90 5.13
C MET A 105 10.63 -14.19 4.28
N ILE A 106 10.54 -13.64 3.07
CA ILE A 106 9.46 -13.97 2.12
C ILE A 106 9.49 -15.46 1.78
N ILE A 107 10.67 -16.02 1.45
CA ILE A 107 10.81 -17.45 1.13
C ILE A 107 10.38 -18.31 2.31
N ASN A 108 10.82 -17.97 3.53
CA ASN A 108 10.46 -18.72 4.74
C ASN A 108 8.97 -18.61 5.06
N GLY A 109 8.38 -17.42 4.93
CA GLY A 109 6.97 -17.17 5.16
C GLY A 109 6.08 -18.00 4.23
N MET A 110 6.40 -17.99 2.93
CA MET A 110 5.68 -18.78 1.92
C MET A 110 5.82 -20.30 2.13
N ASN A 111 6.95 -20.76 2.67
CA ASN A 111 7.21 -22.19 2.93
C ASN A 111 6.81 -22.66 4.33
N SER A 112 6.21 -21.80 5.15
CA SER A 112 5.91 -22.08 6.57
C SER A 112 4.79 -23.11 6.79
N GLY A 113 3.97 -23.37 5.77
CA GLY A 113 2.74 -24.15 5.89
C GLY A 113 1.53 -23.36 6.41
N ALA A 114 1.68 -22.05 6.67
CA ALA A 114 0.54 -21.16 6.90
C ALA A 114 -0.32 -21.03 5.64
N ASN A 115 -1.61 -20.69 5.82
CA ASN A 115 -2.52 -20.47 4.70
C ASN A 115 -2.20 -19.18 3.94
N VAL A 116 -1.75 -18.16 4.67
CA VAL A 116 -1.44 -16.83 4.15
C VAL A 116 -0.14 -16.34 4.76
N PHE A 117 0.66 -15.68 3.93
CA PHE A 117 1.79 -14.88 4.37
C PHE A 117 1.50 -13.41 4.09
N MET A 118 1.49 -12.59 5.13
CA MET A 118 1.41 -11.13 5.02
C MET A 118 2.82 -10.57 4.97
N ALA A 119 3.27 -10.22 3.77
CA ALA A 119 4.53 -9.51 3.57
C ALA A 119 4.36 -8.04 3.94
N ASP A 120 5.17 -7.58 4.87
CA ASP A 120 4.91 -6.34 5.59
C ASP A 120 5.92 -5.23 5.25
N PHE A 121 5.39 -4.08 4.83
CA PHE A 121 6.13 -2.82 4.61
C PHE A 121 5.90 -1.80 5.73
N GLU A 122 5.18 -2.18 6.78
CA GLU A 122 4.75 -1.32 7.87
C GLU A 122 5.54 -1.65 9.14
N ASP A 123 4.91 -2.06 10.24
CA ASP A 123 5.51 -2.11 11.57
C ASP A 123 6.73 -3.02 11.69
N SER A 124 6.82 -4.11 10.91
CA SER A 124 8.00 -5.00 10.93
C SER A 124 9.12 -4.59 9.97
N CYS A 125 8.92 -3.53 9.17
CA CYS A 125 9.87 -3.07 8.17
C CYS A 125 10.40 -1.67 8.51
N SER A 126 11.71 -1.55 8.76
CA SER A 126 12.34 -0.22 8.74
C SER A 126 12.22 0.35 7.32
N PRO A 127 11.54 1.51 7.11
CA PRO A 127 11.18 1.97 5.77
C PRO A 127 12.35 2.71 5.10
N THR A 128 13.54 2.12 5.12
CA THR A 128 14.65 2.60 4.28
C THR A 128 14.26 2.39 2.82
N TRP A 129 14.74 3.26 1.94
CA TRP A 129 14.44 3.15 0.52
C TRP A 129 14.84 1.82 -0.08
N ASP A 130 16.03 1.35 0.29
CA ASP A 130 16.54 0.06 -0.17
C ASP A 130 15.61 -1.08 0.25
N ASN A 131 15.06 -1.04 1.48
CA ASN A 131 14.10 -2.04 1.95
C ASN A 131 12.77 -1.96 1.19
N ILE A 132 12.26 -0.75 0.92
CA ILE A 132 11.00 -0.59 0.17
C ILE A 132 11.16 -1.07 -1.28
N ILE A 133 12.18 -0.59 -1.99
CA ILE A 133 12.39 -0.95 -3.40
C ILE A 133 12.76 -2.44 -3.53
N SER A 134 13.71 -2.93 -2.73
CA SER A 134 14.08 -4.35 -2.76
C SER A 134 12.92 -5.24 -2.33
N GLY A 135 12.08 -4.79 -1.39
CA GLY A 135 10.88 -5.51 -0.97
C GLY A 135 9.88 -5.67 -2.12
N GLN A 136 9.63 -4.62 -2.90
CA GLN A 136 8.78 -4.70 -4.09
C GLN A 136 9.35 -5.68 -5.11
N LYS A 137 10.66 -5.62 -5.36
CA LYS A 137 11.35 -6.57 -6.24
C LYS A 137 11.25 -8.01 -5.74
N ASN A 138 11.41 -8.23 -4.43
CA ASN A 138 11.28 -9.56 -3.84
C ASN A 138 9.85 -10.10 -3.99
N LEU A 139 8.82 -9.28 -3.81
CA LEU A 139 7.44 -9.69 -4.02
C LEU A 139 7.12 -9.96 -5.50
N PHE A 140 7.67 -9.15 -6.41
CA PHE A 140 7.58 -9.40 -7.84
C PHE A 140 8.14 -10.79 -8.19
N ASP A 141 9.35 -11.10 -7.71
CA ASP A 141 9.99 -12.40 -7.92
C ASP A 141 9.22 -13.54 -7.23
N ALA A 142 8.58 -13.29 -6.08
CA ALA A 142 7.80 -14.29 -5.36
C ALA A 142 6.52 -14.65 -6.11
N VAL A 143 5.80 -13.65 -6.62
CA VAL A 143 4.58 -13.83 -7.40
C VAL A 143 4.86 -14.48 -8.75
N SER A 144 5.99 -14.15 -9.39
CA SER A 144 6.42 -14.78 -10.64
C SER A 144 6.98 -16.20 -10.46
N GLY A 145 7.21 -16.64 -9.23
CA GLY A 145 7.79 -17.95 -8.91
C GLY A 145 9.30 -18.04 -9.16
N SER A 146 9.99 -16.91 -9.36
CA SER A 146 11.44 -16.87 -9.61
C SER A 146 12.28 -16.51 -8.37
N ILE A 147 11.64 -16.23 -7.23
CA ILE A 147 12.36 -15.90 -6.00
C ILE A 147 13.23 -17.07 -5.56
N SER A 148 14.51 -16.78 -5.33
CA SER A 148 15.48 -17.73 -4.81
C SER A 148 16.56 -17.00 -4.03
N LEU A 149 17.18 -17.71 -3.09
CA LEU A 149 18.31 -17.23 -2.31
C LEU A 149 19.38 -18.33 -2.32
N LYS A 150 20.61 -17.97 -2.67
CA LYS A 150 21.78 -18.83 -2.46
C LYS A 150 22.48 -18.35 -1.21
N ASP A 151 22.46 -19.17 -0.17
CA ASP A 151 23.31 -18.94 0.99
C ASP A 151 24.78 -19.03 0.56
N LYS A 152 25.61 -18.11 1.06
CA LYS A 152 27.07 -18.12 0.84
C LYS A 152 27.75 -19.14 1.73
#